data_AF-A0A3D5B490-F1
#
_entry.id   AF-A0A3D5B490-F1
#
_cell.length_a   1.000
_cell.length_b   1.000
_cell.length_c   1.000
_cell.angle_alpha   90.00
_cell.angle_beta   90.00
_cell.angle_gamma   90.00
#
_symmetry.space_group_name_H-M   'P 1'
#
loop_
_entity.id
_entity.type
_entity.pdbx_description
1 polymer ?
#
loop_
_entity_poly.entity_id
_entity_poly.type
_entity_poly.pdbx_seq_one_letter_code
_entity_poly.pdbx_strand_id
1 'polypeptide(L)'
;MKRTLLLLLTLFLLFGLFACNEAPSSPAKQSYVVYFNTSSLPYTVPEPAPVTALQGECVVEPMLSVEPTAGYYIVWSTSPTSIEAYDFSQPVADSFTLYAIEAPRAYNVTYLVQHGTNSAKNPLTYTKETNNIVLKNPQTEFGYVFRCWCYFDDPDSVVTQIEKGTEGDLILRARIEPVHFNILYAGGAEYNPNPSVYVFGETLVLQAPRRAGFIFTGYTIYNDPAHTAVTALTPEFVTQNAAALRKENGSDIYLQANWEEES
;
A
#
# COMPACT_ATOMS: atom_id res chain seq x y z
N MET A 1 105.91 32.51 55.45
CA MET A 1 104.81 32.70 54.49
C MET A 1 104.24 31.34 54.12
N LYS A 2 103.02 31.06 54.58
CA LYS A 2 102.31 29.77 54.50
C LYS A 2 101.45 29.72 53.21
N ARG A 3 101.66 28.67 52.42
CA ARG A 3 100.67 27.67 51.96
C ARG A 3 99.38 28.13 51.23
N THR A 4 99.28 27.66 49.97
CA THR A 4 98.12 26.95 49.34
C THR A 4 96.82 27.73 49.09
N LEU A 5 96.32 27.79 47.84
CA LEU A 5 95.02 27.16 47.46
C LEU A 5 94.71 27.19 45.94
N LEU A 6 94.34 25.99 45.50
CA LEU A 6 93.66 25.47 44.31
C LEU A 6 92.45 26.29 43.78
N LEU A 7 92.19 26.29 42.47
CA LEU A 7 90.82 26.25 41.93
C LEU A 7 90.76 25.34 40.68
N LEU A 8 90.05 24.21 40.85
CA LEU A 8 89.66 23.27 39.79
C LEU A 8 88.52 23.86 38.95
N LEU A 9 88.56 23.66 37.64
CA LEU A 9 87.37 23.72 36.78
C LEU A 9 87.16 22.33 36.16
N THR A 10 86.20 21.58 36.68
CA THR A 10 85.82 20.24 36.20
C THR A 10 84.81 20.36 35.06
N LEU A 11 85.15 19.85 33.88
CA LEU A 11 84.23 19.69 32.74
C LEU A 11 83.59 18.30 32.83
N PHE A 12 82.32 18.23 33.23
CA PHE A 12 81.52 17.00 33.18
C PHE A 12 80.99 16.79 31.76
N LEU A 13 81.52 15.80 31.04
CA LEU A 13 80.95 15.33 29.78
C LEU A 13 79.84 14.32 30.11
N LEU A 14 78.59 14.76 30.01
CA LEU A 14 77.41 13.92 30.22
C LEU A 14 77.12 13.13 28.94
N PHE A 15 77.51 11.86 28.88
CA PHE A 15 77.06 10.94 27.83
C PHE A 15 75.61 10.52 28.13
N GLY A 16 74.65 11.16 27.46
CA GLY A 16 73.26 10.73 27.45
C GLY A 16 73.06 9.55 26.51
N LEU A 17 72.96 8.34 27.08
CA LEU A 17 72.37 7.19 26.39
C LEU A 17 70.87 7.45 26.22
N PHE A 18 70.46 7.95 25.05
CA PHE A 18 69.07 7.88 24.63
C PHE A 18 68.76 6.42 24.25
N ALA A 19 68.25 5.66 25.22
CA ALA A 19 67.44 4.50 24.89
C ALA A 19 66.13 5.01 24.27
N CYS A 20 65.88 4.66 23.01
CA CYS A 20 64.58 4.81 22.39
C CYS A 20 63.58 3.96 23.18
N ASN A 21 62.77 4.58 24.04
CA ASN A 21 61.54 3.93 24.50
C ASN A 21 60.57 3.96 23.31
N GLU A 22 60.36 2.81 22.67
CA GLU A 22 59.21 2.61 21.80
C GLU A 22 57.94 2.90 22.62
N ALA A 23 57.05 3.74 22.08
CA ALA A 23 55.74 3.94 22.67
C ALA A 23 55.03 2.57 22.77
N PRO A 24 54.29 2.27 23.86
CA PRO A 24 53.58 1.01 23.97
C PRO A 24 52.67 0.85 22.76
N SER A 25 52.88 -0.20 21.97
CA SER A 25 52.03 -0.55 20.84
C SER A 25 50.58 -0.59 21.30
N SER A 26 49.69 0.08 20.56
CA SER A 26 48.24 -0.02 20.80
C SER A 26 47.84 -1.50 20.94
N PRO A 27 47.00 -1.88 21.91
CA PRO A 27 46.65 -3.28 22.11
C PRO A 27 46.12 -3.87 20.81
N ALA A 28 46.64 -5.03 20.41
CA ALA A 28 46.18 -5.72 19.22
C ALA A 28 44.68 -5.95 19.34
N LYS A 29 43.90 -5.43 18.39
CA LYS A 29 42.45 -5.68 18.36
C LYS A 29 42.21 -7.18 18.19
N GLN A 30 41.26 -7.73 18.95
CA GLN A 30 40.82 -9.10 18.79
C GLN A 30 40.33 -9.32 17.35
N SER A 31 40.67 -10.46 16.75
CA SER A 31 40.16 -10.85 15.43
C SER A 31 39.03 -11.86 15.56
N TYR A 32 38.04 -11.77 14.67
CA TYR A 32 36.92 -12.67 14.54
C TYR A 32 36.82 -13.20 13.10
N VAL A 33 36.33 -14.42 12.94
CA VAL A 33 36.14 -15.06 11.62
C VAL A 33 34.65 -15.29 11.38
N VAL A 34 34.15 -14.77 10.27
CA VAL A 34 32.79 -15.01 9.80
C VAL A 34 32.84 -16.05 8.68
N TYR A 35 32.16 -17.17 8.91
CA TYR A 35 32.00 -18.25 7.94
C TYR A 35 30.69 -18.09 7.18
N PHE A 36 30.67 -18.54 5.93
CA PHE A 36 29.48 -18.48 5.07
C PHE A 36 29.10 -19.89 4.66
N ASN A 37 27.83 -20.24 4.85
CA ASN A 37 27.29 -21.56 4.53
C ASN A 37 26.08 -21.43 3.61
N THR A 38 26.07 -22.21 2.53
CA THR A 38 25.01 -22.18 1.51
C THR A 38 24.11 -23.42 1.53
N SER A 39 24.28 -24.30 2.53
CA SER A 39 23.59 -25.60 2.58
C SER A 39 22.08 -25.51 2.80
N SER A 40 21.57 -24.36 3.26
CA SER A 40 20.13 -24.11 3.40
C SER A 40 19.43 -23.73 2.08
N LEU A 41 20.18 -23.45 1.01
CA LEU A 41 19.59 -23.18 -0.30
C LEU A 41 19.09 -24.49 -0.95
N PRO A 42 18.00 -24.45 -1.75
CA PRO A 42 17.44 -25.64 -2.38
C PRO A 42 18.28 -26.18 -3.55
N TYR A 43 19.41 -25.54 -3.86
CA TYR A 43 20.36 -25.89 -4.91
C TYR A 43 21.79 -25.74 -4.39
N THR A 44 22.74 -26.38 -5.06
CA THR A 44 24.15 -26.35 -4.67
C THR A 44 24.83 -25.05 -5.13
N VAL A 45 25.36 -24.28 -4.18
CA VAL A 45 26.13 -23.05 -4.43
C VAL A 45 27.48 -23.17 -3.72
N PRO A 46 28.62 -22.87 -4.37
CA PRO A 46 29.91 -22.80 -3.69
C PRO A 46 29.88 -21.80 -2.52
N GLU A 47 30.38 -22.22 -1.36
CA GLU A 47 30.48 -21.33 -0.19
C GLU A 47 31.51 -20.21 -0.44
N PRO A 48 31.18 -18.95 -0.12
CA PRO A 48 32.16 -17.86 -0.10
C PRO A 48 33.32 -18.13 0.86
N ALA A 49 34.49 -17.56 0.57
CA ALA A 49 35.63 -17.66 1.48
C ALA A 49 35.30 -16.98 2.83
N PRO A 50 35.73 -17.55 3.98
CA PRO A 50 35.57 -16.90 5.28
C PRO A 50 36.26 -15.54 5.33
N VAL A 51 35.66 -14.59 6.05
CA VAL A 51 36.19 -13.24 6.22
C VAL A 51 36.71 -13.06 7.65
N THR A 52 37.93 -12.52 7.78
CA THR A 52 38.48 -12.11 9.07
C THR A 52 38.26 -10.62 9.27
N ALA A 53 37.68 -10.23 10.40
CA ALA A 53 37.44 -8.84 10.78
C ALA A 53 37.99 -8.57 12.18
N LEU A 54 38.58 -7.39 12.40
CA LEU A 54 39.03 -6.96 13.72
C LEU A 54 37.86 -6.46 14.55
N GLN A 55 38.02 -6.44 15.88
CA GLN A 55 37.00 -5.94 16.79
C GLN A 55 36.55 -4.53 16.42
N GLY A 56 35.23 -4.37 16.27
CA GLY A 56 34.61 -3.11 15.86
C GLY A 56 34.54 -2.88 14.34
N GLU A 57 35.03 -3.81 13.52
CA GLU A 57 34.86 -3.78 12.06
C GLU A 57 33.58 -4.50 11.64
N CYS A 58 32.99 -4.06 10.53
CA CYS A 58 31.86 -4.73 9.90
C CYS A 58 32.36 -5.67 8.81
N VAL A 59 31.56 -6.69 8.47
CA VAL A 59 31.82 -7.56 7.32
C VAL A 59 30.98 -7.10 6.13
N VAL A 60 31.49 -7.28 4.91
CA VAL A 60 30.75 -6.99 3.68
C VAL A 60 29.96 -8.23 3.27
N GLU A 61 28.72 -8.02 2.83
CA GLU A 61 27.89 -9.10 2.30
C GLU A 61 28.57 -9.78 1.11
N PRO A 62 28.74 -11.12 1.12
CA PRO A 62 29.37 -11.81 0.02
C PRO A 62 28.43 -11.89 -1.19
N MET A 63 28.98 -11.69 -2.38
CA MET A 63 28.25 -11.91 -3.63
C MET A 63 28.17 -13.40 -3.96
N LEU A 64 26.97 -13.90 -4.24
CA LEU A 64 26.76 -15.24 -4.78
C LEU A 64 26.64 -15.18 -6.30
N SER A 65 27.23 -16.14 -7.00
CA SER A 65 27.16 -16.26 -8.47
C SER A 65 25.95 -17.10 -8.93
N VAL A 66 24.79 -16.87 -8.31
CA VAL A 66 23.55 -17.61 -8.58
C VAL A 66 22.36 -16.67 -8.50
N GLU A 67 21.38 -16.89 -9.36
CA GLU A 67 20.08 -16.22 -9.25
C GLU A 67 19.16 -17.06 -8.35
N PRO A 68 18.42 -16.43 -7.40
CA PRO A 68 17.47 -17.16 -6.59
C PRO A 68 16.33 -17.74 -7.44
N THR A 69 15.62 -18.71 -6.86
CA THR A 69 14.35 -19.21 -7.39
C THR A 69 13.42 -18.02 -7.67
N ALA A 70 12.69 -18.06 -8.79
CA ALA A 70 11.75 -17.00 -9.16
C ALA A 70 10.81 -16.66 -7.99
N GLY A 71 10.68 -15.37 -7.69
CA GLY A 71 9.91 -14.85 -6.57
C GLY A 71 10.50 -15.01 -5.17
N TYR A 72 11.79 -15.37 -5.07
CA TYR A 72 12.57 -15.32 -3.84
C TYR A 72 13.72 -14.32 -3.95
N TYR A 73 14.39 -14.07 -2.83
CA TYR A 73 15.68 -13.41 -2.73
C TYR A 73 16.52 -14.11 -1.68
N ILE A 74 17.84 -14.00 -1.75
CA ILE A 74 18.73 -14.63 -0.77
C ILE A 74 18.96 -13.64 0.39
N VAL A 75 18.87 -14.16 1.61
CA VAL A 75 19.28 -13.46 2.84
C VAL A 75 20.35 -14.28 3.55
N TRP A 76 21.28 -13.60 4.22
CA TRP A 76 22.20 -14.23 5.16
C TRP A 76 21.62 -14.15 6.57
N SER A 77 21.49 -15.27 7.27
CA SER A 77 20.99 -15.31 8.65
C SER A 77 21.97 -16.02 9.58
N THR A 78 21.93 -15.71 10.87
CA THR A 78 22.70 -16.42 11.91
C THR A 78 22.12 -17.80 12.26
N SER A 79 20.97 -18.15 11.68
CA SER A 79 20.32 -19.45 11.84
C SER A 79 20.02 -20.05 10.47
N PRO A 80 20.22 -21.38 10.28
CA PRO A 80 20.00 -22.05 8.99
C PRO A 80 18.52 -22.11 8.55
N THR A 81 17.58 -21.73 9.43
CA THR A 81 16.13 -21.81 9.16
C THR A 81 15.40 -20.48 9.32
N SER A 82 16.09 -19.40 9.69
CA SER A 82 15.48 -18.09 9.90
C SER A 82 15.67 -17.21 8.67
N ILE A 83 14.63 -16.49 8.25
CA ILE A 83 14.74 -15.47 7.20
C ILE A 83 15.07 -14.07 7.76
N GLU A 84 15.40 -13.97 9.05
CA GLU A 84 15.89 -12.74 9.65
C GLU A 84 17.29 -12.44 9.11
N ALA A 85 17.39 -11.36 8.33
CA ALA A 85 18.62 -10.94 7.68
C ALA A 85 19.61 -10.40 8.71
N TYR A 86 20.86 -10.84 8.61
CA TYR A 86 21.99 -10.28 9.31
C TYR A 86 22.26 -8.86 8.80
N ASP A 87 22.41 -7.92 9.74
CA ASP A 87 22.75 -6.53 9.43
C ASP A 87 24.28 -6.39 9.27
N PHE A 88 24.75 -6.40 8.03
CA PHE A 88 26.16 -6.20 7.66
C PHE A 88 26.70 -4.80 8.02
N SER A 89 25.87 -3.87 8.48
CA SER A 89 26.33 -2.58 9.02
C SER A 89 26.74 -2.65 10.50
N GLN A 90 26.41 -3.74 11.21
CA GLN A 90 26.83 -3.92 12.60
C GLN A 90 28.26 -4.46 12.70
N PRO A 91 29.07 -3.96 13.64
CA PRO A 91 30.39 -4.49 13.89
C PRO A 91 30.32 -5.92 14.42
N VAL A 92 31.26 -6.76 14.01
CA VAL A 92 31.38 -8.11 14.54
C VAL A 92 31.88 -8.08 16.00
N ALA A 93 31.27 -8.93 16.82
CA ALA A 93 31.61 -9.08 18.24
C ALA A 93 32.09 -10.49 18.61
N ASP A 94 31.91 -11.45 17.72
CA ASP A 94 32.37 -12.84 17.86
C ASP A 94 32.60 -13.48 16.48
N SER A 95 33.18 -14.68 16.44
CA SER A 95 33.23 -15.55 15.26
C SER A 95 31.94 -16.37 15.17
N PHE A 96 31.34 -16.45 13.99
CA PHE A 96 30.07 -17.15 13.77
C PHE A 96 29.92 -17.58 12.31
N THR A 97 28.86 -18.35 12.03
CA THR A 97 28.48 -18.77 10.69
C THR A 97 27.20 -18.05 10.26
N LEU A 98 27.20 -17.51 9.05
CA LEU A 98 26.01 -17.04 8.36
C LEU A 98 25.54 -18.10 7.35
N TYR A 99 24.23 -18.28 7.27
CA TYR A 99 23.57 -19.23 6.38
C TYR A 99 22.78 -18.47 5.32
N ALA A 100 23.03 -18.78 4.04
CA ALA A 100 22.26 -18.24 2.92
C ALA A 100 20.92 -18.98 2.81
N ILE A 101 19.81 -18.24 2.79
CA ILE A 101 18.45 -18.77 2.79
C ILE A 101 17.61 -18.03 1.75
N GLU A 102 16.75 -18.75 1.04
CA GLU A 102 15.75 -18.12 0.16
C GLU A 102 14.56 -17.62 0.98
N ALA A 103 14.36 -16.30 0.99
CA ALA A 103 13.19 -15.66 1.55
C ALA A 103 12.19 -15.32 0.43
N PRO A 104 10.89 -15.60 0.60
CA PRO A 104 9.90 -15.25 -0.41
C PRO A 104 9.78 -13.72 -0.53
N ARG A 105 9.79 -13.22 -1.77
CA ARG A 105 9.65 -11.80 -2.04
C ARG A 105 8.23 -11.33 -1.72
N ALA A 106 8.12 -10.22 -1.00
CA ALA A 106 6.86 -9.53 -0.81
C ALA A 106 6.56 -8.65 -2.02
N TYR A 107 5.33 -8.75 -2.52
CA TYR A 107 4.77 -7.95 -3.60
C TYR A 107 3.64 -7.10 -3.04
N ASN A 108 3.46 -5.91 -3.62
CA ASN A 108 2.41 -4.99 -3.24
C ASN A 108 1.14 -5.22 -4.06
N VAL A 109 -0.01 -4.92 -3.46
CA VAL A 109 -1.30 -4.82 -4.16
C VAL A 109 -1.85 -3.43 -3.95
N THR A 110 -2.07 -2.71 -5.05
CA THR A 110 -2.73 -1.41 -5.07
C THR A 110 -4.17 -1.58 -5.55
N TYR A 111 -5.14 -1.07 -4.79
CA TYR A 111 -6.55 -1.12 -5.15
C TYR A 111 -7.05 0.27 -5.54
N LEU A 112 -7.50 0.42 -6.79
CA LEU A 112 -8.10 1.65 -7.31
C LEU A 112 -9.62 1.53 -7.23
N VAL A 113 -10.25 2.28 -6.34
CA VAL A 113 -11.70 2.29 -6.14
C VAL A 113 -12.19 3.72 -6.35
N GLN A 114 -12.89 3.95 -7.46
CA GLN A 114 -13.61 5.20 -7.70
C GLN A 114 -15.03 5.09 -7.12
N HIS A 115 -15.55 6.18 -6.56
CA HIS A 115 -16.87 6.20 -5.92
C HIS A 115 -17.03 5.13 -4.82
N GLY A 116 -15.99 4.96 -4.00
CA GLY A 116 -15.98 3.94 -2.98
C GLY A 116 -14.66 3.82 -2.23
N THR A 117 -14.59 2.84 -1.33
CA THR A 117 -13.40 2.53 -0.54
C THR A 117 -13.14 1.04 -0.55
N ASN A 118 -11.86 0.66 -0.67
CA ASN A 118 -11.46 -0.74 -0.64
C ASN A 118 -11.76 -1.38 0.72
N SER A 119 -12.00 -2.70 0.73
CA SER A 119 -12.15 -3.44 1.98
C SER A 119 -10.82 -3.54 2.72
N ALA A 120 -10.78 -3.19 4.01
CA ALA A 120 -9.61 -3.39 4.86
C ALA A 120 -9.22 -4.88 5.04
N LYS A 121 -10.08 -5.81 4.60
CA LYS A 121 -9.80 -7.26 4.57
C LYS A 121 -9.00 -7.69 3.34
N ASN A 122 -8.88 -6.83 2.33
CA ASN A 122 -8.00 -7.07 1.18
C ASN A 122 -6.57 -6.70 1.59
N PRO A 123 -5.60 -7.62 1.50
CA PRO A 123 -4.24 -7.35 1.94
C PRO A 123 -3.53 -6.39 0.99
N LEU A 124 -2.59 -5.61 1.53
CA LEU A 124 -1.75 -4.68 0.77
C LEU A 124 -0.48 -5.35 0.24
N THR A 125 -0.10 -6.50 0.80
CA THR A 125 1.06 -7.27 0.37
C THR A 125 0.76 -8.75 0.34
N TYR A 126 1.48 -9.47 -0.50
CA TYR A 126 1.44 -10.92 -0.59
C TYR A 126 2.80 -11.46 -1.05
N THR A 127 2.96 -12.77 -0.97
CA THR A 127 4.12 -13.48 -1.52
C THR A 127 3.63 -14.62 -2.40
N LYS A 128 4.50 -15.20 -3.22
CA LYS A 128 4.16 -16.40 -4.00
C LYS A 128 3.73 -17.60 -3.14
N GLU A 129 4.14 -17.64 -1.87
CA GLU A 129 3.73 -18.68 -0.92
C GLU A 129 2.38 -18.42 -0.25
N THR A 130 1.87 -17.20 -0.36
CA THR A 130 0.58 -16.83 0.21
C THR A 130 -0.51 -17.69 -0.43
N ASN A 131 -1.35 -18.32 0.40
CA ASN A 131 -2.52 -19.05 -0.09
C ASN A 131 -3.46 -18.12 -0.85
N ASN A 132 -4.36 -18.69 -1.65
CA ASN A 132 -5.34 -17.94 -2.43
C ASN A 132 -6.03 -16.84 -1.61
N ILE A 133 -5.97 -15.61 -2.10
CA ILE A 133 -6.58 -14.43 -1.46
C ILE A 133 -7.90 -14.14 -2.19
N VAL A 134 -9.02 -14.54 -1.59
CA VAL A 134 -10.35 -14.20 -2.12
C VAL A 134 -10.64 -12.72 -1.89
N LEU A 135 -10.74 -11.95 -2.98
CA LEU A 135 -10.97 -10.51 -2.93
C LEU A 135 -12.35 -10.21 -2.37
N LYS A 136 -12.41 -9.22 -1.49
CA LYS A 136 -13.66 -8.67 -0.97
C LYS A 136 -14.12 -7.50 -1.81
N ASN A 137 -15.43 -7.37 -1.94
CA ASN A 137 -16.04 -6.23 -2.60
C ASN A 137 -15.70 -4.95 -1.81
N PRO A 138 -15.42 -3.83 -2.51
CA PRO A 138 -15.30 -2.54 -1.87
C PRO A 138 -16.65 -2.08 -1.33
N GLN A 139 -16.63 -1.07 -0.46
CA GLN A 139 -17.82 -0.28 -0.16
C GLN A 139 -18.00 0.76 -1.27
N THR A 140 -19.21 0.89 -1.82
CA THR A 140 -19.52 1.91 -2.82
C THR A 140 -20.24 3.09 -2.20
N GLU A 141 -20.05 4.26 -2.78
CA GLU A 141 -20.85 5.45 -2.51
C GLU A 141 -22.31 5.20 -2.92
N PHE A 142 -23.23 5.99 -2.34
CA PHE A 142 -24.63 5.94 -2.72
C PHE A 142 -24.79 6.14 -4.23
N GLY A 143 -25.71 5.40 -4.84
CA GLY A 143 -26.01 5.51 -6.27
C GLY A 143 -24.99 4.84 -7.19
N TYR A 144 -24.02 4.11 -6.63
CA TYR A 144 -23.06 3.29 -7.38
C TYR A 144 -23.09 1.82 -6.92
N VAL A 145 -22.78 0.92 -7.85
CA VAL A 145 -22.74 -0.53 -7.61
C VAL A 145 -21.44 -1.13 -8.11
N PHE A 146 -20.82 -1.97 -7.27
CA PHE A 146 -19.64 -2.74 -7.64
C PHE A 146 -20.02 -3.94 -8.52
N ARG A 147 -19.28 -4.14 -9.60
CA ARG A 147 -19.46 -5.28 -10.52
C ARG A 147 -18.39 -6.36 -10.33
N CYS A 148 -17.12 -5.97 -10.43
CA CYS A 148 -15.99 -6.87 -10.29
C CYS A 148 -14.69 -6.10 -10.04
N TRP A 149 -13.64 -6.82 -9.64
CA TRP A 149 -12.27 -6.35 -9.78
C TRP A 149 -11.76 -6.73 -11.17
N CYS A 150 -10.88 -5.90 -11.73
CA CYS A 150 -10.13 -6.18 -12.95
C CYS A 150 -8.67 -5.73 -12.76
N TYR A 151 -7.76 -6.26 -13.57
CA TYR A 151 -6.40 -5.73 -13.66
C TYR A 151 -6.39 -4.33 -14.26
N PHE A 152 -5.41 -3.52 -13.88
CA PHE A 152 -5.29 -2.15 -14.36
C PHE A 152 -5.05 -2.06 -15.88
N ASP A 153 -4.23 -2.98 -16.40
CA ASP A 153 -3.82 -3.09 -17.80
C ASP A 153 -4.76 -3.97 -18.64
N ASP A 154 -5.57 -4.81 -18.01
CA ASP A 154 -6.66 -5.57 -18.62
C ASP A 154 -8.00 -5.25 -17.94
N PRO A 155 -8.69 -4.16 -18.34
CA PRO A 155 -9.92 -3.73 -17.71
C PRO A 155 -11.10 -4.69 -17.92
N ASP A 156 -11.03 -5.58 -18.92
CA ASP A 156 -12.08 -6.56 -19.25
C ASP A 156 -11.93 -7.89 -18.51
N SER A 157 -10.79 -8.10 -17.84
CA SER A 157 -10.63 -9.19 -16.89
C SER A 157 -11.65 -9.14 -15.75
N VAL A 158 -11.92 -10.32 -15.18
CA VAL A 158 -12.68 -10.46 -13.94
C VAL A 158 -11.81 -11.20 -12.94
N VAL A 159 -11.40 -10.48 -11.89
CA VAL A 159 -10.53 -11.01 -10.83
C VAL A 159 -11.38 -11.22 -9.58
N THR A 160 -11.46 -12.46 -9.12
CA THR A 160 -12.18 -12.81 -7.88
C THR A 160 -11.22 -13.17 -6.74
N GLN A 161 -9.99 -13.57 -7.08
CA GLN A 161 -8.94 -13.89 -6.12
C GLN A 161 -7.55 -13.68 -6.72
N ILE A 162 -6.56 -13.50 -5.84
CA ILE A 162 -5.14 -13.62 -6.17
C ILE A 162 -4.74 -15.07 -5.89
N GLU A 163 -4.29 -15.80 -6.90
CA GLU A 163 -3.95 -17.22 -6.78
C GLU A 163 -2.60 -17.41 -6.05
N LYS A 164 -2.46 -18.53 -5.33
CA LYS A 164 -1.16 -18.96 -4.81
C LYS A 164 -0.17 -19.09 -5.97
N GLY A 165 1.06 -18.64 -5.74
CA GLY A 165 2.12 -18.64 -6.75
C GLY A 165 2.10 -17.42 -7.68
N THR A 166 1.15 -16.48 -7.51
CA THR A 166 1.22 -15.20 -8.21
C THR A 166 2.51 -14.46 -7.84
N GLU A 167 3.13 -13.80 -8.82
CA GLU A 167 4.36 -13.05 -8.66
C GLU A 167 4.21 -11.64 -9.23
N GLY A 168 4.89 -10.67 -8.63
CA GLY A 168 4.92 -9.27 -9.09
C GLY A 168 3.92 -8.37 -8.38
N ASP A 169 4.16 -7.06 -8.43
CA ASP A 169 3.22 -6.09 -7.88
C ASP A 169 1.93 -6.06 -8.72
N LEU A 170 0.79 -5.94 -8.05
CA LEU A 170 -0.53 -5.90 -8.69
C LEU A 170 -1.18 -4.53 -8.51
N ILE A 171 -1.84 -4.07 -9.57
CA ILE A 171 -2.76 -2.94 -9.52
C ILE A 171 -4.14 -3.45 -9.97
N LEU A 172 -5.08 -3.49 -9.03
CA LEU A 172 -6.45 -3.93 -9.26
C LEU A 172 -7.39 -2.74 -9.25
N ARG A 173 -8.29 -2.66 -10.22
CA ARG A 173 -9.31 -1.62 -10.33
C ARG A 173 -10.68 -2.21 -10.04
N ALA A 174 -11.48 -1.50 -9.25
CA ALA A 174 -12.89 -1.84 -9.09
C ALA A 174 -13.68 -1.31 -10.30
N ARG A 175 -14.39 -2.20 -11.00
CA ARG A 175 -15.42 -1.81 -11.97
C ARG A 175 -16.68 -1.45 -11.18
N ILE A 176 -16.99 -0.16 -11.14
CA ILE A 176 -18.14 0.41 -10.44
C ILE A 176 -18.99 1.15 -11.46
N GLU A 177 -20.30 0.94 -11.41
CA GLU A 177 -21.27 1.52 -12.34
C GLU A 177 -22.31 2.36 -11.60
N PRO A 178 -22.82 3.45 -12.21
CA PRO A 178 -23.93 4.18 -11.65
C PRO A 178 -25.21 3.34 -11.65
N VAL A 179 -26.04 3.53 -10.64
CA VAL A 179 -27.37 2.94 -10.57
C VAL A 179 -28.32 3.70 -11.50
N HIS A 180 -29.15 2.96 -12.22
CA HIS A 180 -30.24 3.51 -13.02
C HIS A 180 -31.53 3.46 -12.20
N PHE A 181 -32.05 4.62 -11.84
CA PHE A 181 -33.31 4.77 -11.12
C PHE A 181 -34.46 4.91 -12.13
N ASN A 182 -35.49 4.08 -12.07
CA ASN A 182 -36.70 4.36 -12.83
C ASN A 182 -37.42 5.55 -12.20
N ILE A 183 -38.05 6.37 -13.04
CA ILE A 183 -38.82 7.53 -12.62
C ILE A 183 -40.30 7.27 -12.87
N LEU A 184 -41.10 7.42 -11.83
CA LEU A 184 -42.55 7.40 -11.90
C LEU A 184 -43.06 8.83 -11.75
N TYR A 185 -43.98 9.23 -12.63
CA TYR A 185 -44.63 10.54 -12.60
C TYR A 185 -46.13 10.36 -12.34
N ALA A 186 -46.60 10.84 -11.19
CA ALA A 186 -48.00 10.92 -10.83
C ALA A 186 -48.61 12.29 -11.21
N GLY A 187 -49.92 12.42 -10.99
CA GLY A 187 -50.65 13.68 -11.21
C GLY A 187 -51.43 13.76 -12.52
N GLY A 188 -51.55 12.65 -13.26
CA GLY A 188 -52.50 12.53 -14.37
C GLY A 188 -52.16 13.39 -15.58
N ALA A 189 -50.87 13.62 -15.86
CA ALA A 189 -50.44 14.25 -17.10
C ALA A 189 -50.92 13.43 -18.31
N GLU A 190 -51.41 14.11 -19.33
CA GLU A 190 -51.77 13.50 -20.63
C GLU A 190 -50.54 13.34 -21.52
N TYR A 191 -49.57 14.25 -21.36
CA TYR A 191 -48.27 14.20 -22.02
C TYR A 191 -47.17 14.55 -21.04
N ASN A 192 -46.11 13.75 -21.02
CA ASN A 192 -44.92 14.00 -20.21
C ASN A 192 -43.66 13.87 -21.09
N PRO A 193 -42.89 14.96 -21.28
CA PRO A 193 -41.68 14.95 -22.12
C PRO A 193 -40.44 14.35 -21.40
N ASN A 194 -40.53 14.05 -20.10
CA ASN A 194 -39.38 13.62 -19.32
C ASN A 194 -39.04 12.13 -19.51
N PRO A 195 -37.77 11.74 -19.41
CA PRO A 195 -37.37 10.33 -19.48
C PRO A 195 -37.90 9.54 -18.28
N SER A 196 -38.05 8.22 -18.45
CA SER A 196 -38.49 7.31 -17.38
C SER A 196 -37.33 6.72 -16.57
N VAL A 197 -36.09 7.12 -16.83
CA VAL A 197 -34.89 6.63 -16.14
C VAL A 197 -33.96 7.80 -15.85
N TYR A 198 -33.39 7.82 -14.65
CA TYR A 198 -32.32 8.70 -14.22
C TYR A 198 -31.06 7.88 -13.94
N VAL A 199 -29.94 8.25 -14.56
CA VAL A 199 -28.62 7.66 -14.30
C VAL A 199 -27.93 8.46 -13.22
N PHE A 200 -27.58 7.82 -12.11
CA PHE A 200 -26.91 8.51 -11.01
C PHE A 200 -25.56 9.09 -11.43
N GLY A 201 -25.26 10.32 -11.00
CA GLY A 201 -24.05 11.05 -11.40
C GLY A 201 -24.32 12.09 -12.49
N GLU A 202 -25.44 11.98 -13.21
CA GLU A 202 -25.87 12.98 -14.20
C GLU A 202 -26.83 14.01 -13.60
N THR A 203 -27.20 15.02 -14.40
CA THR A 203 -28.27 15.97 -14.05
C THR A 203 -29.42 15.84 -15.03
N LEU A 204 -30.61 15.51 -14.53
CA LEU A 204 -31.84 15.53 -15.31
C LEU A 204 -32.70 16.75 -14.92
N VAL A 205 -32.79 17.74 -15.81
CA VAL A 205 -33.69 18.88 -15.63
C VAL A 205 -35.09 18.49 -16.06
N LEU A 206 -36.08 18.68 -15.18
CA LEU A 206 -37.46 18.32 -15.45
C LEU A 206 -38.16 19.40 -16.28
N GLN A 207 -38.85 18.96 -17.32
CA GLN A 207 -39.67 19.79 -18.19
C GLN A 207 -41.15 19.69 -17.80
N ALA A 208 -41.91 20.76 -18.07
CA ALA A 208 -43.32 20.81 -17.77
C ALA A 208 -44.12 19.75 -18.57
N PRO A 209 -44.91 18.90 -17.91
CA PRO A 209 -45.88 18.04 -18.56
C PRO A 209 -47.13 18.84 -18.99
N ARG A 210 -48.03 18.23 -19.75
CA ARG A 210 -49.31 18.83 -20.15
C ARG A 210 -50.49 18.00 -19.67
N ARG A 211 -51.54 18.71 -19.23
CA ARG A 211 -52.87 18.19 -18.91
C ARG A 211 -53.91 19.22 -19.32
N ALA A 212 -54.87 18.86 -20.18
CA ALA A 212 -55.85 19.82 -20.70
C ALA A 212 -56.74 20.44 -19.61
N GLY A 213 -56.91 21.76 -19.65
CA GLY A 213 -57.72 22.54 -18.69
C GLY A 213 -57.01 22.86 -17.37
N PHE A 214 -55.70 22.62 -17.28
CA PHE A 214 -54.91 22.84 -16.07
C PHE A 214 -53.55 23.52 -16.38
N ILE A 215 -53.12 24.39 -15.46
CA ILE A 215 -51.79 25.03 -15.45
C ILE A 215 -50.86 24.20 -14.58
N PHE A 216 -49.69 23.81 -15.11
CA PHE A 216 -48.66 23.09 -14.35
C PHE A 216 -47.95 24.02 -13.36
N THR A 217 -47.89 23.66 -12.08
CA THR A 217 -47.27 24.48 -11.03
C THR A 217 -45.93 23.96 -10.51
N GLY A 218 -45.51 22.76 -10.92
CA GLY A 218 -44.22 22.18 -10.56
C GLY A 218 -44.30 20.72 -10.14
N TYR A 219 -43.15 20.06 -10.04
CA TYR A 219 -43.05 18.73 -9.46
C TYR A 219 -42.73 18.81 -7.97
N THR A 220 -43.25 17.86 -7.20
CA THR A 220 -42.83 17.61 -5.81
C THR A 220 -42.49 16.13 -5.61
N ILE A 221 -41.74 15.80 -4.56
CA ILE A 221 -41.59 14.39 -4.15
C ILE A 221 -42.97 13.86 -3.76
N TYR A 222 -43.36 12.70 -4.33
CA TYR A 222 -44.75 12.22 -4.23
C TYR A 222 -45.20 11.91 -2.79
N ASN A 223 -44.35 11.26 -2.00
CA ASN A 223 -44.69 10.84 -0.63
C ASN A 223 -44.14 11.79 0.45
N ASP A 224 -43.64 12.96 0.08
CA ASP A 224 -43.06 13.88 1.04
C ASP A 224 -44.12 14.83 1.62
N PRO A 225 -44.41 14.77 2.94
CA PRO A 225 -45.36 15.68 3.58
C PRO A 225 -44.97 17.15 3.46
N ALA A 226 -43.68 17.45 3.29
CA ALA A 226 -43.20 18.81 3.10
C ALA A 226 -43.41 19.31 1.65
N HIS A 227 -43.89 18.46 0.74
CA HIS A 227 -44.06 18.78 -0.68
C HIS A 227 -42.77 19.37 -1.28
N THR A 228 -41.61 18.77 -1.00
CA THR A 228 -40.32 19.25 -1.50
C THR A 228 -40.36 19.37 -3.01
N ALA A 229 -40.16 20.59 -3.51
CA ALA A 229 -40.17 20.90 -4.93
C ALA A 229 -38.99 20.26 -5.65
N VAL A 230 -39.22 19.81 -6.88
CA VAL A 230 -38.21 19.16 -7.74
C VAL A 230 -38.20 19.84 -9.09
N THR A 231 -37.08 20.49 -9.41
CA THR A 231 -36.85 21.09 -10.74
C THR A 231 -35.84 20.30 -11.56
N ALA A 232 -34.94 19.58 -10.89
CA ALA A 232 -33.99 18.67 -11.49
C ALA A 232 -33.64 17.53 -10.51
N LEU A 233 -33.23 16.39 -11.07
CA LEU A 233 -32.57 15.32 -10.33
C LEU A 233 -31.05 15.48 -10.52
N THR A 234 -30.37 15.94 -9.49
CA THR A 234 -28.89 15.95 -9.39
C THR A 234 -28.43 14.86 -8.41
N PRO A 235 -27.15 14.47 -8.42
CA PRO A 235 -26.62 13.50 -7.46
C PRO A 235 -26.83 13.95 -6.01
N GLU A 236 -26.65 15.23 -5.72
CA GLU A 236 -26.82 15.81 -4.38
C GLU A 236 -28.29 15.76 -3.95
N PHE A 237 -29.21 16.19 -4.82
CA PHE A 237 -30.64 16.17 -4.52
C PHE A 237 -31.13 14.74 -4.25
N VAL A 238 -30.74 13.78 -5.11
CA VAL A 238 -31.15 12.39 -4.97
C VAL A 238 -30.55 11.74 -3.73
N THR A 239 -29.31 12.09 -3.37
CA THR A 239 -28.65 11.60 -2.16
C THR A 239 -29.32 12.16 -0.90
N GLN A 240 -29.57 13.47 -0.85
CA GLN A 240 -30.17 14.13 0.30
C GLN A 240 -31.60 13.66 0.56
N ASN A 241 -32.36 13.39 -0.50
CA ASN A 241 -33.77 13.00 -0.41
C ASN A 241 -33.99 11.49 -0.61
N ALA A 242 -32.94 10.68 -0.53
CA ALA A 242 -32.98 9.25 -0.87
C ALA A 242 -34.07 8.46 -0.13
N ALA A 243 -34.40 8.82 1.11
CA ALA A 243 -35.45 8.17 1.89
C ALA A 243 -36.85 8.53 1.39
N ALA A 244 -37.09 9.79 1.03
CA ALA A 244 -38.40 10.28 0.59
C ALA A 244 -38.70 9.96 -0.87
N LEU A 245 -37.66 9.85 -1.71
CA LEU A 245 -37.81 9.54 -3.13
C LEU A 245 -38.22 8.09 -3.41
N ARG A 246 -38.00 7.17 -2.46
CA ARG A 246 -38.21 5.73 -2.66
C ARG A 246 -39.64 5.31 -2.32
N LYS A 247 -40.27 4.55 -3.21
CA LYS A 247 -41.46 3.74 -2.89
C LYS A 247 -41.06 2.53 -2.02
N GLU A 248 -41.99 1.98 -1.24
CA GLU A 248 -41.82 0.87 -0.28
C GLU A 248 -41.07 -0.38 -0.80
N ASN A 249 -40.93 -0.55 -2.12
CA ASN A 249 -40.19 -1.67 -2.74
C ASN A 249 -38.76 -1.32 -3.25
N GLY A 250 -38.27 -0.09 -3.05
CA GLY A 250 -36.83 0.15 -2.90
C GLY A 250 -35.92 0.32 -4.14
N SER A 251 -36.32 1.04 -5.19
CA SER A 251 -35.35 1.50 -6.23
C SER A 251 -35.82 2.58 -7.21
N ASP A 252 -37.06 3.05 -7.15
CA ASP A 252 -37.61 4.02 -8.11
C ASP A 252 -37.76 5.41 -7.48
N ILE A 253 -37.57 6.45 -8.28
CA ILE A 253 -37.82 7.87 -7.95
C ILE A 253 -39.29 8.17 -8.26
N TYR A 254 -40.04 8.69 -7.28
CA TYR A 254 -41.46 8.99 -7.47
C TYR A 254 -41.78 10.48 -7.30
N LEU A 255 -42.27 11.10 -8.38
CA LEU A 255 -42.57 12.53 -8.46
C LEU A 255 -44.06 12.75 -8.70
N GLN A 256 -44.61 13.80 -8.09
CA GLN A 256 -45.98 14.28 -8.27
C GLN A 256 -45.98 15.53 -9.14
N ALA A 257 -46.69 15.53 -10.27
CA ALA A 257 -46.99 16.74 -11.02
C ALA A 257 -48.16 17.48 -10.37
N ASN A 258 -47.99 18.77 -10.07
CA ASN A 258 -49.02 19.60 -9.46
C ASN A 258 -49.63 20.58 -10.46
N TRP A 259 -50.90 20.92 -10.23
CA TRP A 259 -51.76 21.60 -11.20
C TRP A 259 -52.72 22.58 -10.53
N GLU A 260 -53.08 23.63 -11.25
CA GLU A 260 -54.20 24.56 -10.95
C GLU A 260 -55.19 24.55 -12.12
N GLU A 261 -56.48 24.78 -11.88
CA GLU A 261 -57.48 24.87 -12.96
C GLU A 261 -57.27 26.14 -13.79
N GLU A 262 -57.39 26.03 -15.12
CA GLU A 262 -57.43 27.21 -16.00
C GLU A 262 -58.75 27.97 -15.79
N SER A 263 -58.67 29.19 -15.28
CA SER A 263 -59.80 30.12 -15.02
C SER A 263 -60.37 30.76 -16.28
#